data_AF-A0AAD8BMX1-F1
#
_entry.id   AF-A0AAD8BMX1-F1
#
_cell.length_a   1.000
_cell.length_b   1.000
_cell.length_c   1.000
_cell.angle_alpha   90.00
_cell.angle_beta   90.00
_cell.angle_gamma   90.00
#
_symmetry.space_group_name_H-M   'P 1'
#
loop_
_entity.id
_entity.type
_entity.pdbx_description
1 polymer ?
#
loop_
_entity_poly.entity_id
_entity_poly.type
_entity_poly.pdbx_seq_one_letter_code
_entity_poly.pdbx_strand_id
1 'polypeptide(L)'
;MASVASAAYVNDWDQPFNFRCPDGQVVSFVSSIHNNRREDRRWEFLCRSTRQTHSCTDSGYVNDFDGPLVYTCPGNKVMVGVHSYHNNRREDRRFGFYCCDVQGSTPRDCYTTNYVNDWDEKLTLAVPEGRAVKAAYSHHDNRREDRRWQFQICTL
;
A
#
# COMPACT_ATOMS: atom_id res chain seq x y z
N MET A 1 -14.86 20.15 -16.95
CA MET A 1 -15.26 19.58 -15.65
C MET A 1 -14.85 18.13 -15.66
N ALA A 2 -13.68 17.81 -15.11
CA ALA A 2 -13.23 16.43 -15.02
C ALA A 2 -14.08 15.73 -13.96
N SER A 3 -14.83 14.73 -14.39
CA SER A 3 -15.48 13.75 -13.51
C SER A 3 -14.42 13.18 -12.58
N VAL A 4 -14.54 13.41 -11.28
CA VAL A 4 -13.78 12.67 -10.28
C VAL A 4 -14.34 11.26 -10.33
N ALA A 5 -13.67 10.37 -11.07
CA ALA A 5 -13.91 8.96 -10.92
C ALA A 5 -13.64 8.64 -9.44
N SER A 6 -14.69 8.38 -8.66
CA SER A 6 -14.57 7.68 -7.39
C SER A 6 -13.75 6.44 -7.70
N ALA A 7 -12.53 6.32 -7.20
CA ALA A 7 -11.82 5.07 -7.39
C ALA A 7 -12.60 4.01 -6.62
N ALA A 8 -13.03 2.98 -7.35
CA ALA A 8 -13.75 1.87 -6.76
C ALA A 8 -12.77 1.08 -5.89
N TYR A 9 -13.28 0.50 -4.79
CA TYR A 9 -12.49 -0.42 -4.00
C TYR A 9 -11.99 -1.57 -4.88
N VAL A 10 -10.71 -1.94 -4.72
CA VAL A 10 -10.08 -3.02 -5.48
C VAL A 10 -10.46 -4.41 -4.95
N ASN A 11 -11.15 -4.46 -3.80
CA ASN A 11 -11.75 -5.66 -3.23
C ASN A 11 -13.06 -5.36 -2.53
N ASP A 12 -13.90 -6.39 -2.44
CA ASP A 12 -14.95 -6.49 -1.43
C ASP A 12 -14.39 -7.04 -0.11
N TRP A 13 -15.22 -7.02 0.93
CA TRP A 13 -14.86 -7.56 2.24
C TRP A 13 -14.52 -9.06 2.17
N ASP A 14 -13.53 -9.47 2.97
CA ASP A 14 -13.03 -10.84 3.10
C ASP A 14 -12.43 -11.38 1.78
N GLN A 15 -12.43 -10.56 0.73
CA GLN A 15 -11.89 -10.92 -0.59
C GLN A 15 -10.45 -10.46 -0.75
N PRO A 16 -9.64 -11.23 -1.49
CA PRO A 16 -8.30 -10.83 -1.84
C PRO A 16 -8.30 -9.72 -2.91
N PHE A 17 -7.16 -9.05 -3.06
CA PHE A 17 -6.87 -8.24 -4.24
C PHE A 17 -5.44 -8.45 -4.71
N ASN A 18 -5.23 -8.11 -5.99
CA ASN A 18 -3.93 -8.02 -6.62
C ASN A 18 -3.89 -6.77 -7.50
N PHE A 19 -3.46 -5.65 -6.92
CA PHE A 19 -3.43 -4.36 -7.59
C PHE A 19 -2.02 -4.05 -8.10
N ARG A 20 -1.92 -3.64 -9.36
CA ARG A 20 -0.68 -3.18 -9.99
C ARG A 20 -0.95 -1.94 -10.82
N CYS A 21 -0.11 -0.94 -10.67
CA CYS A 21 -0.08 0.20 -11.57
C CYS A 21 0.40 -0.24 -12.96
N PRO A 22 -0.12 0.38 -14.04
CA PRO A 22 0.43 0.19 -15.38
C PRO A 22 1.91 0.56 -15.46
N ASP A 23 2.60 0.06 -16.48
CA ASP A 23 3.99 0.42 -16.75
C ASP A 23 4.17 1.94 -16.87
N GLY A 24 5.28 2.43 -16.30
CA GLY A 24 5.56 3.86 -16.22
C GLY A 24 4.72 4.60 -15.17
N GLN A 25 4.08 3.89 -14.24
CA GLN A 25 3.34 4.49 -13.13
C GLN A 25 3.76 3.91 -11.77
N VAL A 26 3.60 4.72 -10.73
CA VAL A 26 3.84 4.35 -9.32
C VAL A 26 2.60 4.58 -8.49
N VAL A 27 2.50 3.91 -7.33
CA VAL A 27 1.40 4.14 -6.38
C VAL A 27 1.48 5.59 -5.87
N SER A 28 0.40 6.33 -6.06
CA SER A 28 0.30 7.76 -5.72
C SER A 28 -0.72 8.07 -4.63
N PHE A 29 -1.63 7.13 -4.37
CA PHE A 29 -2.63 7.22 -3.34
C PHE A 29 -2.94 5.85 -2.76
N VAL A 30 -3.11 5.79 -1.44
CA VAL A 30 -3.58 4.61 -0.72
C VAL A 30 -4.71 5.05 0.20
N SER A 31 -5.84 4.37 0.10
CA SER A 31 -7.02 4.63 0.93
C SER A 31 -7.62 3.29 1.35
N SER A 32 -8.13 3.24 2.57
CA SER A 32 -8.80 2.03 3.06
C SER A 32 -9.79 2.35 4.17
N ILE A 33 -10.92 1.64 4.16
CA ILE A 33 -11.93 1.73 5.23
C ILE A 33 -12.06 0.39 5.95
N HIS A 34 -12.32 0.45 7.26
CA HIS A 34 -12.51 -0.71 8.12
C HIS A 34 -14.00 -1.02 8.33
N ASN A 35 -14.32 -2.27 8.66
CA ASN A 35 -15.67 -2.66 9.09
C ASN A 35 -15.63 -3.60 10.30
N ASN A 36 -16.00 -3.10 11.47
CA ASN A 36 -15.92 -3.84 12.74
C ASN A 36 -16.85 -5.07 12.86
N ARG A 37 -17.76 -5.32 11.90
CA ARG A 37 -18.53 -6.59 11.90
C ARG A 37 -17.82 -7.70 11.16
N ARG A 38 -16.92 -7.33 10.26
CA ARG A 38 -16.14 -8.24 9.42
C ARG A 38 -14.68 -8.26 9.83
N GLU A 39 -14.24 -7.27 10.61
CA GLU A 39 -12.85 -7.09 11.02
C GLU A 39 -11.92 -7.19 9.80
N ASP A 40 -12.28 -6.39 8.81
CA ASP A 40 -11.64 -6.38 7.52
C ASP A 40 -11.62 -4.97 6.91
N ARG A 41 -10.70 -4.79 5.95
CA ARG A 41 -10.48 -3.55 5.22
C ARG A 41 -10.72 -3.71 3.72
N ARG A 42 -11.46 -2.75 3.13
CA ARG A 42 -11.48 -2.54 1.67
C ARG A 42 -10.46 -1.50 1.27
N TRP A 43 -9.85 -1.69 0.12
CA TRP A 43 -8.70 -0.92 -0.33
C TRP A 43 -8.97 -0.17 -1.62
N GLU A 44 -8.38 1.01 -1.74
CA GLU A 44 -8.44 1.88 -2.90
C GLU A 44 -7.02 2.38 -3.16
N PHE A 45 -6.60 2.31 -4.42
CA PHE A 45 -5.28 2.74 -4.85
C PHE A 45 -5.41 3.59 -6.11
N LEU A 46 -4.61 4.65 -6.19
CA LEU A 46 -4.41 5.38 -7.44
C LEU A 46 -2.95 5.29 -7.87
N CYS A 47 -2.76 5.41 -9.17
CA CYS A 47 -1.46 5.45 -9.81
C CYS A 47 -1.19 6.84 -10.36
N ARG A 48 0.09 7.17 -10.50
CA ARG A 48 0.53 8.39 -11.17
C ARG A 48 1.68 8.06 -12.12
N SER A 49 1.61 8.65 -13.30
CA SER A 49 2.67 8.55 -14.30
C SER A 49 4.01 9.06 -13.78
N THR A 50 5.06 8.38 -14.18
CA THR A 50 6.46 8.71 -13.97
C THR A 50 7.25 8.30 -15.22
N ARG A 51 8.58 8.20 -15.14
CA ARG A 51 9.41 7.62 -16.20
C ARG A 51 9.20 6.11 -16.27
N GLN A 52 9.72 5.49 -17.34
CA GLN A 52 9.56 4.05 -17.55
C GLN A 52 9.96 3.24 -16.31
N THR A 53 9.06 2.37 -15.86
CA THR A 53 9.34 1.39 -14.81
C THR A 53 9.95 0.14 -15.43
N HIS A 54 10.93 -0.46 -14.75
CA HIS A 54 11.63 -1.65 -15.23
C HIS A 54 12.18 -2.48 -14.06
N SER A 55 12.73 -3.66 -14.37
CA SER A 55 13.36 -4.55 -13.40
C SER A 55 12.45 -4.88 -12.21
N CYS A 56 11.16 -5.13 -12.47
CA CYS A 56 10.18 -5.30 -11.41
C CYS A 56 10.36 -6.61 -10.63
N THR A 57 10.05 -6.57 -9.33
CA THR A 57 10.10 -7.72 -8.42
C THR A 57 8.82 -7.80 -7.61
N ASP A 58 8.40 -9.03 -7.32
CA ASP A 58 7.37 -9.36 -6.34
C ASP A 58 8.05 -9.78 -5.03
N SER A 59 7.61 -9.22 -3.92
CA SER A 59 8.12 -9.58 -2.59
C SER A 59 7.59 -10.92 -2.07
N GLY A 60 6.48 -11.43 -2.63
CA GLY A 60 5.63 -12.38 -1.93
C GLY A 60 4.99 -11.76 -0.67
N TYR A 61 4.39 -12.58 0.20
CA TYR A 61 3.81 -12.09 1.45
C TYR A 61 4.88 -11.81 2.51
N VAL A 62 4.92 -10.59 3.04
CA VAL A 62 6.03 -10.07 3.86
C VAL A 62 5.74 -9.95 5.36
N ASN A 63 4.50 -10.21 5.79
CA ASN A 63 4.10 -10.23 7.19
C ASN A 63 3.36 -11.53 7.49
N ASP A 64 3.39 -12.01 8.73
CA ASP A 64 2.45 -13.02 9.22
C ASP A 64 1.13 -12.37 9.67
N PHE A 65 0.07 -13.20 9.82
CA PHE A 65 -1.16 -12.77 10.48
C PHE A 65 -0.85 -12.40 11.94
N ASP A 66 -1.58 -11.43 12.46
CA ASP A 66 -1.46 -10.88 13.83
C ASP A 66 -0.06 -10.27 14.10
N GLY A 67 0.77 -10.21 13.05
CA GLY A 67 2.17 -9.82 13.10
C GLY A 67 2.41 -8.45 12.47
N PRO A 68 3.55 -7.82 12.82
CA PRO A 68 3.94 -6.57 12.20
C PRO A 68 4.28 -6.78 10.73
N LEU A 69 4.05 -5.74 9.93
CA LEU A 69 4.53 -5.63 8.57
C LEU A 69 5.66 -4.58 8.58
N VAL A 70 6.85 -4.98 8.14
CA VAL A 70 8.00 -4.08 7.98
C VAL A 70 8.66 -4.44 6.66
N TYR A 71 8.37 -3.67 5.61
CA TYR A 71 8.88 -3.99 4.28
C TYR A 71 9.34 -2.75 3.51
N THR A 72 10.53 -2.85 2.92
CA THR A 72 11.14 -1.82 2.07
C THR A 72 11.46 -2.43 0.71
N CYS A 73 11.05 -1.77 -0.38
CA CYS A 73 11.41 -2.22 -1.72
C CYS A 73 12.93 -2.31 -1.90
N PRO A 74 13.48 -3.38 -2.50
CA PRO A 74 14.92 -3.60 -2.55
C PRO A 74 15.62 -2.61 -3.48
N GLY A 75 16.90 -2.33 -3.22
CA GLY A 75 17.75 -1.48 -4.06
C GLY A 75 17.15 -0.08 -4.30
N ASN A 76 17.06 0.33 -5.57
CA ASN A 76 16.49 1.62 -5.98
C ASN A 76 15.01 1.54 -6.35
N LYS A 77 14.36 0.40 -6.09
CA LYS A 77 12.96 0.20 -6.49
C LYS A 77 12.00 0.96 -5.60
N VAL A 78 10.84 1.30 -6.14
CA VAL A 78 9.70 1.90 -5.43
C VAL A 78 8.43 1.10 -5.69
N MET A 79 7.44 1.27 -4.84
CA MET A 79 6.22 0.49 -4.83
C MET A 79 5.31 0.88 -6.02
N VAL A 80 4.95 -0.11 -6.84
CA VAL A 80 4.06 0.03 -8.00
C VAL A 80 2.78 -0.79 -7.86
N GLY A 81 2.64 -1.56 -6.77
CA GLY A 81 1.45 -2.35 -6.53
C GLY A 81 1.48 -3.09 -5.21
N VAL A 82 0.33 -3.62 -4.84
CA VAL A 82 0.08 -4.29 -3.56
C VAL A 82 -0.86 -5.47 -3.83
N HIS A 83 -0.64 -6.60 -3.18
CA HIS A 83 -1.57 -7.71 -3.16
C HIS A 83 -1.79 -8.20 -1.73
N SER A 84 -2.98 -8.70 -1.44
CA SER A 84 -3.35 -9.10 -0.09
C SER A 84 -4.50 -10.09 -0.11
N TYR A 85 -4.58 -10.92 0.93
CA TYR A 85 -5.74 -11.73 1.25
C TYR A 85 -6.03 -11.67 2.75
N HIS A 86 -7.30 -11.83 3.09
CA HIS A 86 -7.82 -11.83 4.46
C HIS A 86 -8.07 -13.26 4.95
N ASN A 87 -8.05 -13.46 6.26
CA ASN A 87 -8.39 -14.72 6.90
C ASN A 87 -9.37 -14.51 8.06
N ASN A 88 -10.63 -14.93 7.89
CA ASN A 88 -11.70 -14.79 8.89
C ASN A 88 -11.46 -15.50 10.23
N ARG A 89 -10.45 -16.37 10.37
CA ARG A 89 -10.13 -16.95 11.70
C ARG A 89 -9.16 -16.09 12.49
N ARG A 90 -8.36 -15.31 11.76
CA ARG A 90 -7.38 -14.37 12.31
C ARG A 90 -7.92 -12.95 12.33
N GLU A 91 -8.93 -12.67 11.50
CA GLU A 91 -9.47 -11.34 11.26
C GLU A 91 -8.36 -10.35 10.89
N ASP A 92 -7.51 -10.80 9.96
CA ASP A 92 -6.32 -10.08 9.57
C ASP A 92 -5.90 -10.42 8.13
N ARG A 93 -5.00 -9.61 7.59
CA ARG A 93 -4.51 -9.67 6.21
C ARG A 93 -3.01 -9.95 6.11
N ARG A 94 -2.66 -10.79 5.14
CA ARG A 94 -1.29 -10.89 4.59
C ARG A 94 -1.13 -9.87 3.48
N PHE A 95 0.06 -9.29 3.35
CA PHE A 95 0.38 -8.31 2.33
C PHE A 95 1.66 -8.67 1.60
N GLY A 96 1.69 -8.39 0.31
CA GLY A 96 2.88 -8.41 -0.52
C GLY A 96 2.87 -7.23 -1.50
N PHE A 97 4.03 -6.92 -2.05
CA PHE A 97 4.29 -5.66 -2.74
C PHE A 97 5.04 -5.89 -4.05
N TYR A 98 4.65 -5.12 -5.06
CA TYR A 98 5.38 -5.04 -6.32
C TYR A 98 6.27 -3.81 -6.32
N CYS A 99 7.54 -4.00 -6.65
CA CYS A 99 8.55 -2.96 -6.64
C CYS A 99 9.25 -2.90 -8.01
N CYS A 100 9.41 -1.71 -8.59
CA CYS A 100 10.15 -1.51 -9.84
C CYS A 100 11.17 -0.38 -9.71
N ASP A 101 12.22 -0.44 -10.51
CA ASP A 101 13.09 0.71 -10.72
C ASP A 101 12.38 1.73 -11.62
N VAL A 102 12.63 3.01 -11.40
CA VAL A 102 12.15 4.11 -12.26
C VAL A 102 13.34 4.63 -13.05
N GLN A 103 13.21 4.71 -14.38
CA GLN A 103 14.33 5.06 -15.26
C GLN A 103 14.97 6.41 -14.89
N GLY A 104 16.27 6.40 -14.63
CA GLY A 104 17.04 7.60 -14.31
C GLY A 104 16.67 8.24 -12.96
N SER A 105 16.09 7.45 -12.05
CA SER A 105 15.71 7.86 -10.70
C SER A 105 16.40 6.98 -9.66
N THR A 106 16.78 7.58 -8.54
CA THR A 106 17.31 6.87 -7.36
C THR A 106 16.60 7.46 -6.15
N PRO A 107 15.79 6.65 -5.41
CA PRO A 107 15.06 7.14 -4.26
C PRO A 107 15.98 7.79 -3.23
N ARG A 108 15.68 9.04 -2.87
CA ARG A 108 16.46 9.85 -1.92
C ARG A 108 15.55 10.73 -1.07
N ASP A 109 16.12 11.45 -0.11
CA ASP A 109 15.41 12.41 0.76
C ASP A 109 14.12 11.83 1.35
N CYS A 110 14.26 10.60 1.85
CA CYS A 110 13.17 9.81 2.36
C CYS A 110 12.75 10.28 3.75
N TYR A 111 11.44 10.25 4.00
CA TYR A 111 10.88 10.41 5.33
C TYR A 111 9.82 9.34 5.57
N THR A 112 9.67 8.91 6.83
CA THR A 112 8.58 8.03 7.26
C THR A 112 7.45 8.88 7.79
N THR A 113 6.23 8.61 7.34
CA THR A 113 5.03 9.30 7.83
C THR A 113 4.79 8.94 9.30
N ASN A 114 4.04 9.77 10.01
CA ASN A 114 3.30 9.29 11.18
C ASN A 114 2.27 8.24 10.75
N TYR A 115 1.57 7.62 11.72
CA TYR A 115 0.43 6.77 11.38
C TYR A 115 -0.58 7.56 10.55
N VAL A 116 -0.91 7.05 9.36
CA VAL A 116 -1.85 7.68 8.41
C VAL A 116 -3.31 7.29 8.67
N ASN A 117 -3.53 6.48 9.71
CA ASN A 117 -4.82 6.15 10.27
C ASN A 117 -4.68 5.82 11.76
N ASP A 118 -5.76 6.04 12.51
CA ASP A 118 -5.95 5.35 13.78
C ASP A 118 -6.71 4.03 13.54
N TRP A 119 -6.89 3.26 14.60
CA TRP A 119 -7.67 2.03 14.56
C TRP A 119 -9.13 2.29 14.20
N ASP A 120 -9.75 1.38 13.46
CA ASP A 120 -11.14 1.43 12.97
C ASP A 120 -11.45 2.61 12.04
N GLU A 121 -10.49 3.53 11.90
CA GLU A 121 -10.60 4.74 11.11
C GLU A 121 -10.10 4.55 9.68
N LYS A 122 -10.54 5.47 8.83
CA LYS A 122 -10.12 5.52 7.43
C LYS A 122 -8.61 5.80 7.33
N LEU A 123 -7.93 4.98 6.53
CA LEU A 123 -6.59 5.26 6.05
C LEU A 123 -6.65 6.17 4.84
N THR A 124 -5.83 7.22 4.84
CA THR A 124 -5.60 8.06 3.66
C THR A 124 -4.13 8.45 3.58
N LEU A 125 -3.49 8.08 2.48
CA LEU A 125 -2.16 8.55 2.09
C LEU A 125 -2.24 9.14 0.68
N ALA A 126 -1.87 10.41 0.55
CA ALA A 126 -1.57 11.03 -0.74
C ALA A 126 -0.05 11.23 -0.86
N VAL A 127 0.55 10.70 -1.92
CA VAL A 127 1.99 10.84 -2.18
C VAL A 127 2.24 12.14 -2.94
N PRO A 128 3.08 13.06 -2.43
CA PRO A 128 3.40 14.31 -3.13
C PRO A 128 3.95 14.06 -4.54
N GLU A 129 3.78 15.02 -5.44
CA GLU A 129 4.35 14.95 -6.79
C GLU A 129 5.89 14.84 -6.73
N GLY A 130 6.49 14.13 -7.69
CA GLY A 130 7.92 13.85 -7.71
C GLY A 130 8.39 12.85 -6.63
N ARG A 131 7.48 12.26 -5.86
CA ARG A 131 7.78 11.25 -4.84
C ARG A 131 7.08 9.93 -5.09
N ALA A 132 7.58 8.87 -4.46
CA ALA A 132 7.01 7.53 -4.48
C ALA A 132 7.13 6.83 -3.12
N VAL A 133 6.28 5.82 -2.90
CA VAL A 133 6.34 4.95 -1.72
C VAL A 133 7.52 4.01 -1.85
N LYS A 134 8.39 3.99 -0.83
CA LYS A 134 9.58 3.13 -0.74
C LYS A 134 9.40 1.97 0.21
N ALA A 135 8.69 2.19 1.32
CA ALA A 135 8.44 1.20 2.35
C ALA A 135 7.03 1.33 2.92
N ALA A 136 6.51 0.23 3.43
CA ALA A 136 5.27 0.18 4.20
C ALA A 136 5.56 -0.46 5.57
N TYR A 137 4.95 0.10 6.60
CA TYR A 137 5.01 -0.40 7.96
C TYR A 137 3.59 -0.50 8.51
N SER A 138 3.27 -1.59 9.18
CA SER A 138 1.98 -1.75 9.80
C SER A 138 2.05 -2.58 11.07
N HIS A 139 1.19 -2.23 12.03
CA HIS A 139 1.01 -2.93 13.28
C HIS A 139 -0.46 -3.33 13.43
N HIS A 140 -0.69 -4.60 13.80
CA HIS A 140 -2.01 -5.17 14.06
C HIS A 140 -2.29 -5.22 15.57
N ASP A 141 -3.56 -5.08 15.95
CA ASP A 141 -4.04 -5.22 17.33
C ASP A 141 -5.21 -6.19 17.41
N ASN A 142 -5.02 -7.34 18.07
CA ASN A 142 -6.02 -8.41 18.20
C ASN A 142 -7.30 -8.01 18.97
N ARG A 143 -7.32 -6.90 19.73
CA ARG A 143 -8.57 -6.49 20.39
C ARG A 143 -9.49 -5.73 19.45
N ARG A 144 -8.89 -5.13 18.42
CA ARG A 144 -9.58 -4.33 17.41
C ARG A 144 -9.67 -5.06 16.07
N GLU A 145 -8.85 -6.10 15.90
CA GLU A 145 -8.69 -6.86 14.66
C GLU A 145 -8.47 -5.96 13.44
N ASP A 146 -7.60 -4.96 13.66
CA ASP A 146 -7.33 -3.91 12.70
C ASP A 146 -5.84 -3.59 12.63
N ARG A 147 -5.45 -2.82 11.62
CA ARG A 147 -4.07 -2.39 11.33
C ARG A 147 -3.94 -0.87 11.22
N ARG A 148 -2.92 -0.32 11.86
CA ARG A 148 -2.43 1.05 11.59
C ARG A 148 -1.24 1.04 10.65
N TRP A 149 -1.10 2.10 9.86
CA TRP A 149 -0.14 2.15 8.76
C TRP A 149 0.75 3.38 8.79
N GLN A 150 2.01 3.18 8.44
CA GLN A 150 2.98 4.21 8.12
C GLN A 150 3.66 3.86 6.80
N PHE A 151 4.15 4.87 6.10
CA PHE A 151 4.83 4.69 4.82
C PHE A 151 6.11 5.51 4.78
N GLN A 152 7.16 4.96 4.18
CA GLN A 152 8.34 5.74 3.81
C GLN A 152 8.16 6.27 2.40
N ILE A 153 8.34 7.57 2.23
CA ILE A 153 8.17 8.28 0.96
C ILE A 153 9.49 8.94 0.60
N CYS A 154 9.94 8.72 -0.63
CA CYS A 154 11.21 9.25 -1.15
C CYS A 154 10.97 10.09 -2.40
N THR A 155 11.84 11.06 -2.63
CA THR A 155 11.99 11.76 -3.91
C THR A 155 12.49 10.77 -4.97
N LEU A 156 11.89 10.81 -6.17
CA LEU A 156 12.35 10.08 -7.35
C LEU A 156 13.46 10.82 -8.11
#